data_AF-R9JG98-F1
#
_entry.id   AF-R9JG98-F1
#
_cell.length_a   1.000
_cell.length_b   1.000
_cell.length_c   1.000
_cell.angle_alpha   90.00
_cell.angle_beta   90.00
_cell.angle_gamma   90.00
#
_symmetry.space_group_name_H-M   'P 1'
#
loop_
_entity.id
_entity.type
_entity.pdbx_description
1 polymer ?
#
loop_
_entity_poly.entity_id
_entity_poly.type
_entity_poly.pdbx_seq_one_letter_code
_entity_poly.pdbx_strand_id
1 'polypeptide(L)'
;MQTIIIKLDSEKLINADLDMRYKVPDYIETYTDGVVTDNGYDYVNESGTELAIWLDTKDAAAQVQNVIHCLKTKRFCGNDLSQTAQIYISEQDCAELEKCTEVSFTPNSSEELHLPDYLKVVAVENSANVSVCFDVEAPKPYALGEKLYTLNEQAYMNGYNWEALLICCLEHNLPDLLEGLESDPEAGSYVALYENTSKNLEKANRLADSIAYLVEDEEDLCQLVREYGETIEIEWD
;
A
#
# COMPACT_ATOMS: atom_id res chain seq x y z
N MET A 1 31.04 -0.68 -0.22
CA MET A 1 30.13 0.45 -0.02
C MET A 1 29.76 0.52 1.46
N GLN A 2 28.84 1.38 1.86
CA GLN A 2 28.17 1.33 3.17
C GLN A 2 26.75 0.81 2.96
N THR A 3 26.17 0.20 3.99
CA THR A 3 24.89 -0.50 3.92
C THR A 3 23.81 0.26 4.68
N ILE A 4 22.62 0.39 4.09
CA ILE A 4 21.36 0.66 4.81
C ILE A 4 20.49 -0.59 4.67
N ILE A 5 19.89 -1.06 5.77
CA ILE A 5 18.96 -2.20 5.76
C ILE A 5 17.59 -1.71 6.18
N ILE A 6 16.57 -2.03 5.38
CA ILE A 6 15.16 -1.86 5.75
C ILE A 6 14.62 -3.24 6.10
N LYS A 7 14.23 -3.44 7.37
CA LYS A 7 13.57 -4.66 7.81
C LYS A 7 12.07 -4.44 7.93
N LEU A 8 11.30 -5.31 7.28
CA LEU A 8 9.86 -5.35 7.28
C LEU A 8 9.40 -6.68 7.88
N ASP A 9 8.24 -6.67 8.54
CA ASP A 9 7.62 -7.85 9.13
C ASP A 9 6.22 -8.01 8.54
N SER A 10 6.02 -9.05 7.73
CA SER A 10 4.76 -9.31 7.03
C SER A 10 3.55 -9.37 7.96
N GLU A 11 3.73 -9.81 9.20
CA GLU A 11 2.63 -9.90 10.18
C GLU A 11 2.17 -8.53 10.70
N LYS A 12 2.99 -7.49 10.51
CA LYS A 12 2.68 -6.10 10.91
C LYS A 12 2.15 -5.26 9.76
N LEU A 13 2.20 -5.76 8.53
CA LEU A 13 1.79 -5.02 7.35
C LEU A 13 0.28 -5.14 7.11
N ILE A 14 -0.29 -4.08 6.56
CA ILE A 14 -1.68 -4.08 6.09
C ILE A 14 -1.77 -5.04 4.90
N ASN A 15 -0.82 -4.98 3.97
CA ASN A 15 -0.71 -5.87 2.82
C ASN A 15 0.74 -6.38 2.70
N ALA A 16 0.95 -7.67 2.93
CA ALA A 16 2.27 -8.29 2.92
C ALA A 16 2.76 -8.68 1.51
N ASP A 17 2.47 -7.84 0.53
CA ASP A 17 2.79 -8.09 -0.87
C ASP A 17 4.29 -8.35 -1.10
N LEU A 18 4.61 -9.42 -1.83
CA LEU A 18 5.99 -9.82 -2.11
C LEU A 18 6.75 -8.79 -2.95
N ASP A 19 6.05 -7.92 -3.69
CA ASP A 19 6.67 -6.90 -4.55
C ASP A 19 7.35 -5.78 -3.77
N MET A 20 7.08 -5.63 -2.47
CA MET A 20 7.76 -4.61 -1.65
C MET A 20 9.28 -4.75 -1.69
N ARG A 21 9.80 -5.97 -1.88
CA ARG A 21 11.24 -6.22 -2.01
C ARG A 21 11.88 -5.58 -3.25
N TYR A 22 11.08 -5.18 -4.24
CA TYR A 22 11.50 -4.48 -5.45
C TYR A 22 11.01 -3.02 -5.45
N LYS A 23 9.73 -2.81 -5.12
CA LYS A 23 9.10 -1.46 -5.14
C LYS A 23 9.75 -0.49 -4.15
N VAL A 24 10.17 -0.97 -2.97
CA VAL A 24 10.84 -0.13 -1.97
C VAL A 24 12.20 0.35 -2.47
N PRO A 25 13.15 -0.54 -2.85
CA PRO A 25 14.45 -0.10 -3.36
C PRO A 25 14.33 0.72 -4.65
N ASP A 26 13.49 0.34 -5.61
CA ASP A 26 13.32 1.05 -6.89
C ASP A 26 12.89 2.52 -6.70
N TYR A 27 11.94 2.76 -5.79
CA TYR A 27 11.49 4.10 -5.47
C TYR A 27 12.58 4.92 -4.78
N ILE A 28 13.30 4.32 -3.83
CA ILE A 28 14.39 5.00 -3.11
C ILE A 28 15.52 5.36 -4.09
N GLU A 29 15.87 4.46 -5.00
CA GLU A 29 16.89 4.69 -6.01
C GLU A 29 16.50 5.85 -6.94
N THR A 30 15.25 5.84 -7.41
CA THR A 30 14.71 6.94 -8.23
C THR A 30 14.68 8.26 -7.46
N TYR A 31 14.22 8.27 -6.21
CA TYR A 31 14.13 9.47 -5.37
C TYR A 31 15.51 10.07 -5.07
N THR A 32 16.53 9.23 -4.91
CA THR A 32 17.90 9.65 -4.59
C THR A 32 18.79 9.85 -5.81
N ASP A 33 18.26 9.77 -7.04
CA ASP A 33 19.02 9.88 -8.29
C ASP A 33 20.20 8.88 -8.33
N GLY A 34 19.96 7.64 -7.90
CA GLY A 34 20.95 6.56 -7.88
C GLY A 34 22.03 6.67 -6.81
N VAL A 35 21.87 7.56 -5.81
CA VAL A 35 22.83 7.68 -4.69
C VAL A 35 22.68 6.55 -3.66
N VAL A 36 21.46 6.02 -3.53
CA VAL A 36 21.14 4.81 -2.77
C VAL A 36 20.58 3.80 -3.76
N THR A 37 21.20 2.64 -3.91
CA THR A 37 20.82 1.64 -4.92
C THR A 37 20.45 0.31 -4.27
N ASP A 38 19.66 -0.51 -4.96
CA ASP A 38 19.36 -1.87 -4.52
C ASP A 38 20.63 -2.71 -4.33
N ASN A 39 20.71 -3.49 -3.25
CA ASN A 39 21.72 -4.52 -3.02
C ASN A 39 21.10 -5.86 -2.56
N GLY A 40 19.84 -6.10 -2.92
CA GLY A 40 19.15 -7.37 -2.72
C GLY A 40 18.41 -7.46 -1.39
N TYR A 41 17.84 -8.64 -1.15
CA TYR A 41 17.01 -8.91 0.02
C TYR A 41 17.16 -10.37 0.50
N ASP A 42 16.79 -10.62 1.74
CA ASP A 42 16.69 -11.97 2.31
C ASP A 42 15.65 -12.02 3.44
N TYR A 43 15.19 -13.22 3.79
CA TYR A 43 14.33 -13.45 4.94
C TYR A 43 15.18 -13.81 6.17
N VAL A 44 15.11 -12.98 7.20
CA VAL A 44 16.05 -13.01 8.34
C VAL A 44 15.54 -13.77 9.55
N ASN A 45 14.34 -14.37 9.46
CA ASN A 45 13.80 -15.21 10.52
C ASN A 45 13.37 -16.59 10.02
N GLU A 46 13.30 -17.56 10.93
CA GLU A 46 12.98 -18.95 10.59
C GLU A 46 11.55 -19.12 10.04
N SER A 47 10.62 -18.25 10.40
CA SER A 47 9.23 -18.26 9.92
C SER A 47 9.08 -17.70 8.51
N GLY A 48 10.08 -17.01 7.97
CA GLY A 48 10.02 -16.36 6.65
C GLY A 48 9.10 -15.13 6.61
N THR A 49 8.82 -14.52 7.77
CA THR A 49 7.95 -13.32 7.88
C THR A 49 8.73 -12.02 7.93
N GLU A 50 10.00 -12.05 8.36
CA GLU A 50 10.86 -10.87 8.41
C GLU A 50 11.71 -10.77 7.15
N LEU A 51 11.38 -9.80 6.29
CA LEU A 51 12.13 -9.44 5.09
C LEU A 51 13.13 -8.34 5.44
N ALA A 52 14.39 -8.51 5.07
CA ALA A 52 15.39 -7.45 5.09
C ALA A 52 15.79 -7.10 3.67
N ILE A 53 15.83 -5.80 3.36
CA ILE A 53 16.22 -5.24 2.07
C ILE A 53 17.51 -4.46 2.29
N TRP A 54 18.58 -4.84 1.61
CA TRP A 54 19.88 -4.18 1.64
C TRP A 54 19.97 -3.13 0.55
N LEU A 55 20.45 -1.95 0.93
CA LEU A 55 20.70 -0.83 0.03
C LEU A 55 22.16 -0.42 0.12
N ASP A 56 22.75 -0.13 -1.02
CA ASP A 56 24.13 0.32 -1.15
C ASP A 56 24.22 1.84 -1.28
N THR A 57 25.16 2.43 -0.55
CA THR A 57 25.49 3.85 -0.71
C THR A 57 26.91 4.17 -0.28
N LYS A 58 27.42 5.35 -0.66
CA LYS A 58 28.73 5.87 -0.22
C LYS A 58 28.75 6.29 1.25
N ASP A 59 27.61 6.74 1.77
CA ASP A 59 27.50 7.33 3.11
C ASP A 59 26.10 7.04 3.68
N ALA A 60 25.99 5.94 4.44
CA ALA A 60 24.74 5.47 5.01
C ALA A 60 24.19 6.48 6.04
N ALA A 61 25.08 7.11 6.82
CA ALA A 61 24.68 8.09 7.82
C ALA A 61 24.08 9.36 7.18
N ALA A 62 24.62 9.80 6.03
CA ALA A 62 24.07 10.93 5.29
C ALA A 62 22.77 10.59 4.55
N GLN A 63 22.62 9.36 4.05
CA GLN A 63 21.49 8.99 3.20
C GLN A 63 20.29 8.40 3.93
N VAL A 64 20.44 7.93 5.18
CA VAL A 64 19.33 7.32 5.92
C VAL A 64 18.11 8.24 6.07
N GLN A 65 18.31 9.56 6.12
CA GLN A 65 17.20 10.51 6.19
C GLN A 65 16.37 10.56 4.90
N ASN A 66 16.98 10.32 3.74
CA ASN A 66 16.25 10.21 2.47
C ASN A 66 15.42 8.92 2.41
N VAL A 67 15.97 7.82 2.94
CA VAL A 67 15.24 6.56 3.07
C VAL A 67 14.05 6.72 4.01
N ILE A 68 14.25 7.30 5.20
CA ILE A 68 13.16 7.60 6.15
C ILE A 68 12.11 8.47 5.48
N HIS A 69 12.51 9.51 4.75
CA HIS A 69 11.57 10.36 4.03
C HIS A 69 10.69 9.55 3.07
N CYS A 70 11.29 8.69 2.24
CA CYS A 70 10.54 7.82 1.33
C CYS A 70 9.50 6.96 2.04
N LEU A 71 9.90 6.30 3.14
CA LEU A 71 9.00 5.45 3.93
C LEU A 71 7.87 6.23 4.61
N LYS A 72 8.08 7.52 4.88
CA LYS A 72 7.05 8.41 5.44
C LYS A 72 6.12 8.99 4.40
N THR A 73 6.58 9.21 3.17
CA THR A 73 5.82 9.95 2.15
C THR A 73 5.14 9.06 1.12
N LYS A 74 5.69 7.88 0.80
CA LYS A 74 5.09 6.95 -0.15
C LYS A 74 4.41 5.79 0.58
N ARG A 75 3.24 5.41 0.09
CA ARG A 75 2.60 4.13 0.39
C ARG A 75 3.22 3.05 -0.50
N PHE A 76 3.68 1.96 0.12
CA PHE A 76 4.22 0.81 -0.59
C PHE A 76 3.26 -0.36 -0.44
N CYS A 77 2.63 -0.78 -1.53
CA CYS A 77 1.59 -1.82 -1.50
C CYS A 77 0.43 -1.48 -0.54
N GLY A 78 0.15 -0.20 -0.34
CA GLY A 78 -0.85 0.31 0.62
C GLY A 78 -0.36 0.45 2.06
N ASN A 79 0.88 0.07 2.35
CA ASN A 79 1.44 0.16 3.69
C ASN A 79 2.04 1.54 3.98
N ASP A 80 1.82 2.03 5.21
CA ASP A 80 2.68 3.02 5.82
C ASP A 80 3.93 2.36 6.41
N LEU A 81 5.02 2.32 5.64
CA LEU A 81 6.24 1.72 6.14
C LEU A 81 6.87 2.50 7.30
N SER A 82 6.48 3.77 7.53
CA SER A 82 6.96 4.50 8.71
C SER A 82 6.45 3.91 10.03
N GLN A 83 5.35 3.15 10.02
CA GLN A 83 4.76 2.54 11.22
C GLN A 83 5.45 1.23 11.63
N THR A 84 5.98 0.49 10.64
CA THR A 84 6.34 -0.92 10.82
C THR A 84 7.79 -1.22 10.48
N ALA A 85 8.42 -0.42 9.62
CA ALA A 85 9.79 -0.66 9.19
C ALA A 85 10.80 -0.35 10.29
N GLN A 86 11.82 -1.20 10.38
CA GLN A 86 13.02 -0.96 11.18
C GLN A 86 14.18 -0.67 10.23
N ILE A 87 14.99 0.33 10.55
CA ILE A 87 16.10 0.76 9.70
C ILE A 87 17.41 0.53 10.43
N TYR A 88 18.38 -0.02 9.71
CA TYR A 88 19.72 -0.24 10.24
C TYR A 88 20.75 0.34 9.27
N ILE A 89 21.89 0.79 9.81
CA ILE A 89 23.02 1.27 9.00
C ILE A 89 24.32 0.59 9.41
N SER A 90 25.24 0.47 8.47
CA SER A 90 26.60 -0.02 8.71
C SER A 90 27.60 0.62 7.76
N GLU A 91 28.80 0.89 8.26
CA GLU A 91 29.93 1.31 7.43
C GLU A 91 30.52 0.16 6.60
N GLN A 92 30.13 -1.08 6.88
CA GLN A 92 30.57 -2.27 6.15
C GLN A 92 29.70 -2.51 4.92
N ASP A 93 30.34 -3.07 3.89
CA ASP A 93 29.68 -3.54 2.68
C ASP A 93 28.93 -4.84 2.94
N CYS A 94 27.70 -4.97 2.44
CA CYS A 94 26.85 -6.15 2.62
C CYS A 94 26.81 -6.63 4.08
N ALA A 95 26.62 -5.70 5.02
CA ALA A 95 26.73 -5.99 6.44
C ALA A 95 25.63 -6.95 6.92
N GLU A 96 25.99 -7.90 7.78
CA GLU A 96 25.03 -8.72 8.52
C GLU A 96 24.19 -7.83 9.45
N LEU A 97 22.90 -8.11 9.55
CA LEU A 97 21.94 -7.30 10.31
C LEU A 97 22.36 -7.13 11.78
N GLU A 98 22.88 -8.19 12.41
CA GLU A 98 23.30 -8.22 13.81
C GLU A 98 24.52 -7.33 14.10
N LYS A 99 25.25 -6.93 13.05
CA LYS A 99 26.42 -6.03 13.14
C LYS A 99 26.05 -4.57 12.83
N CYS A 100 24.81 -4.29 12.47
CA CYS A 100 24.35 -2.96 12.10
C CYS A 100 23.84 -2.17 13.32
N THR A 101 23.79 -0.85 13.17
CA THR A 101 23.21 0.05 14.17
C THR A 101 21.78 0.40 13.76
N GLU A 102 20.82 0.13 14.64
CA GLU A 102 19.42 0.55 14.42
C GLU A 102 19.28 2.08 14.48
N VAL A 103 18.54 2.64 13.53
CA VAL A 103 18.23 4.05 13.42
C VAL A 103 16.78 4.26 13.83
N SER A 104 16.56 5.01 14.91
CA SER A 104 15.23 5.41 15.32
C SER A 104 14.74 6.63 14.51
N PHE A 105 13.45 6.61 14.17
CA PHE A 105 12.76 7.74 13.56
C PHE A 105 11.33 7.80 14.10
N THR A 106 10.68 8.96 13.98
CA THR A 106 9.30 9.14 14.41
C THR A 106 8.36 8.70 13.29
N PRO A 107 7.50 7.67 13.51
CA PRO A 107 6.46 7.30 12.57
C PRO A 107 5.53 8.47 12.25
N ASN A 108 4.82 8.41 11.14
CA ASN A 108 3.71 9.34 10.92
C ASN A 108 2.70 9.21 12.06
N SER A 109 2.05 10.31 12.46
CA SER A 109 0.85 10.14 13.28
C SER A 109 -0.27 9.51 12.43
N SER A 110 -1.21 8.79 13.05
CA SER A 110 -2.42 8.31 12.37
C SER A 110 -3.26 9.44 11.76
N GLU A 111 -3.02 10.69 12.17
CA GLU A 111 -3.67 11.90 11.65
C GLU A 111 -2.88 12.56 10.50
N GLU A 112 -1.60 12.24 10.31
CA GLU A 112 -0.72 12.84 9.29
C GLU A 112 -0.91 12.26 7.90
N LEU A 113 -1.61 11.13 7.78
CA LEU A 113 -2.05 10.62 6.49
C LEU A 113 -3.47 11.02 6.18
N HIS A 114 -3.54 12.14 5.48
CA HIS A 114 -4.75 12.55 4.80
C HIS A 114 -5.04 11.58 3.67
N LEU A 115 -6.21 10.93 3.76
CA LEU A 115 -6.80 10.28 2.59
C LEU A 115 -6.90 11.31 1.45
N PRO A 116 -6.70 10.88 0.19
CA PRO A 116 -6.95 11.74 -0.95
C PRO A 116 -8.36 12.32 -0.92
N ASP A 117 -8.57 13.49 -1.50
CA ASP A 117 -9.85 14.22 -1.41
C ASP A 117 -11.08 13.43 -1.93
N TYR A 118 -10.83 12.43 -2.78
CA TYR A 118 -11.83 11.51 -3.35
C TYR A 118 -12.20 10.33 -2.44
N LEU A 119 -11.56 10.20 -1.27
CA LEU A 119 -11.82 9.16 -0.27
C LEU A 119 -12.09 9.75 1.10
N LYS A 120 -13.13 9.23 1.76
CA LYS A 120 -13.50 9.65 3.12
C LYS A 120 -13.95 8.47 3.95
N VAL A 121 -13.47 8.40 5.18
CA VAL A 121 -14.03 7.51 6.21
C VAL A 121 -14.90 8.36 7.14
N VAL A 122 -16.15 7.97 7.31
CA VAL A 122 -17.12 8.69 8.12
C VAL A 122 -17.64 7.78 9.23
N ALA A 123 -17.35 8.15 10.47
CA ALA A 123 -17.89 7.55 11.67
C ALA A 123 -18.49 8.65 12.55
N VAL A 124 -19.82 8.70 12.63
CA VAL A 124 -20.53 9.68 13.46
C VAL A 124 -20.97 9.01 14.75
N GLU A 125 -20.77 9.66 15.90
CA GLU A 125 -21.33 9.21 17.17
C GLU A 125 -22.86 9.08 17.02
N ASN A 126 -23.38 7.85 17.18
CA ASN A 126 -24.78 7.43 16.99
C ASN A 126 -25.21 7.07 15.55
N SER A 127 -24.30 6.97 14.58
CA SER A 127 -24.58 6.25 13.33
C SER A 127 -24.58 4.74 13.57
N ALA A 128 -25.42 4.00 12.85
CA ALA A 128 -25.39 2.53 12.85
C ALA A 128 -24.12 1.99 12.18
N ASN A 129 -23.56 2.74 11.22
CA ASN A 129 -22.45 2.29 10.38
C ASN A 129 -21.28 3.28 10.38
N VAL A 130 -20.07 2.75 10.17
CA VAL A 130 -18.94 3.49 9.59
C VAL A 130 -19.00 3.31 8.08
N SER A 131 -18.82 4.39 7.32
CA SER A 131 -18.81 4.34 5.86
C SER A 131 -17.48 4.76 5.26
N VAL A 132 -17.03 4.05 4.21
CA VAL A 132 -15.96 4.50 3.32
C VAL A 132 -16.62 5.00 2.04
N CYS A 133 -16.52 6.30 1.79
CA CYS A 133 -17.06 6.95 0.60
C CYS A 133 -15.95 7.17 -0.41
N PHE A 134 -16.10 6.59 -1.60
CA PHE A 134 -15.19 6.74 -2.72
C PHE A 134 -15.88 7.43 -3.90
N ASP A 135 -15.44 8.64 -4.22
CA ASP A 135 -15.91 9.42 -5.37
C ASP A 135 -15.15 8.98 -6.63
N VAL A 136 -15.80 8.17 -7.46
CA VAL A 136 -15.17 7.62 -8.68
C VAL A 136 -15.13 8.62 -9.83
N GLU A 137 -15.91 9.70 -9.75
CA GLU A 137 -15.92 10.79 -10.74
C GLU A 137 -14.88 11.88 -10.43
N ALA A 138 -14.22 11.80 -9.27
CA ALA A 138 -13.11 12.69 -8.97
C ALA A 138 -12.00 12.58 -10.04
N PRO A 139 -11.23 13.65 -10.32
CA PRO A 139 -10.38 13.72 -11.51
C PRO A 139 -9.37 12.57 -11.68
N LYS A 140 -8.78 12.09 -10.57
CA LYS A 140 -7.78 11.02 -10.60
C LYS A 140 -8.41 9.63 -10.76
N PRO A 141 -9.38 9.21 -9.92
CA PRO A 141 -10.15 7.98 -10.15
C PRO A 141 -10.76 7.89 -11.55
N TYR A 142 -11.34 8.99 -12.05
CA TYR A 142 -11.95 9.03 -13.37
C TYR A 142 -10.93 8.80 -14.50
N ALA A 143 -9.81 9.52 -14.47
CA ALA A 143 -8.75 9.36 -15.46
C ALA A 143 -8.12 7.96 -15.43
N LEU A 144 -7.98 7.36 -14.24
CA LEU A 144 -7.59 5.97 -14.11
C LEU A 144 -8.64 5.03 -14.71
N GLY A 145 -9.92 5.28 -14.46
CA GLY A 145 -11.02 4.54 -15.07
C GLY A 145 -10.95 4.52 -16.59
N GLU A 146 -10.70 5.67 -17.23
CA GLU A 146 -10.51 5.75 -18.69
C GLU A 146 -9.31 4.94 -19.19
N LYS A 147 -8.20 4.92 -18.42
CA LYS A 147 -7.03 4.09 -18.73
C LYS A 147 -7.38 2.61 -18.65
N LEU A 148 -8.07 2.17 -17.60
CA LEU A 148 -8.48 0.77 -17.42
C LEU A 148 -9.48 0.34 -18.49
N TYR A 149 -10.45 1.19 -18.84
CA TYR A 149 -11.39 0.95 -19.93
C TYR A 149 -10.67 0.73 -21.28
N THR A 150 -9.60 1.48 -21.52
CA THR A 150 -8.77 1.31 -22.73
C THR A 150 -8.05 -0.05 -22.74
N LEU A 151 -7.72 -0.60 -21.57
CA LEU A 151 -7.10 -1.92 -21.42
C LEU A 151 -8.13 -3.05 -21.52
N ASN A 152 -9.33 -2.84 -20.97
CA ASN A 152 -10.44 -3.77 -21.01
C ASN A 152 -11.76 -2.99 -21.08
N GLU A 153 -12.49 -3.11 -22.19
CA GLU A 153 -13.77 -2.41 -22.40
C GLU A 153 -14.87 -2.80 -21.39
N GLN A 154 -14.71 -3.91 -20.65
CA GLN A 154 -15.61 -4.29 -19.56
C GLN A 154 -15.33 -3.50 -18.26
N ALA A 155 -14.14 -2.92 -18.13
CA ALA A 155 -13.75 -2.05 -17.02
C ALA A 155 -14.25 -0.61 -17.27
N TYR A 156 -15.56 -0.40 -17.26
CA TYR A 156 -16.14 0.95 -17.39
C TYR A 156 -15.91 1.83 -16.13
N MET A 157 -15.53 1.21 -15.02
CA MET A 157 -15.06 1.85 -13.77
C MET A 157 -16.06 2.86 -13.17
N ASN A 158 -17.36 2.60 -13.30
CA ASN A 158 -18.37 3.20 -12.44
C ASN A 158 -18.34 2.54 -11.04
N GLY A 159 -19.17 2.98 -10.09
CA GLY A 159 -19.16 2.42 -8.73
C GLY A 159 -19.40 0.91 -8.65
N TYR A 160 -20.22 0.33 -9.53
CA TYR A 160 -20.45 -1.13 -9.59
C TYR A 160 -19.21 -1.87 -10.10
N ASN A 161 -18.54 -1.33 -11.11
CA ASN A 161 -17.31 -1.92 -11.62
C ASN A 161 -16.16 -1.81 -10.60
N TRP A 162 -16.10 -0.70 -9.87
CA TRP A 162 -15.18 -0.55 -8.73
C TRP A 162 -15.49 -1.54 -7.61
N GLU A 163 -16.76 -1.77 -7.28
CA GLU A 163 -17.14 -2.80 -6.31
C GLU A 163 -16.64 -4.18 -6.74
N ALA A 164 -16.95 -4.61 -7.97
CA ALA A 164 -16.53 -5.91 -8.49
C ALA A 164 -15.01 -6.08 -8.43
N LEU A 165 -14.26 -5.05 -8.83
CA LEU A 165 -12.81 -5.06 -8.75
C LEU A 165 -12.30 -5.11 -7.30
N LEU A 166 -12.88 -4.32 -6.40
CA LEU A 166 -12.46 -4.25 -5.01
C LEU A 166 -12.75 -5.56 -4.28
N ILE A 167 -13.93 -6.16 -4.46
CA ILE A 167 -14.24 -7.47 -3.90
C ILE A 167 -13.21 -8.49 -4.35
N CYS A 168 -12.92 -8.55 -5.66
CA CYS A 168 -11.94 -9.45 -6.22
C CYS A 168 -10.53 -9.27 -5.61
N CYS A 169 -10.06 -8.02 -5.50
CA CYS A 169 -8.77 -7.69 -4.88
C CYS A 169 -8.72 -8.08 -3.39
N LEU A 170 -9.80 -7.82 -2.65
CA LEU A 170 -9.89 -8.10 -1.22
C LEU A 170 -9.95 -9.61 -0.95
N GLU A 171 -10.66 -10.39 -1.75
CA GLU A 171 -10.72 -11.85 -1.59
C GLU A 171 -9.33 -12.50 -1.65
N HIS A 172 -8.47 -11.98 -2.52
CA HIS A 172 -7.12 -12.51 -2.72
C HIS A 172 -6.13 -12.03 -1.67
N ASN A 173 -6.19 -10.75 -1.28
CA ASN A 173 -5.13 -10.12 -0.50
C ASN A 173 -5.53 -9.80 0.95
N LEU A 174 -6.78 -9.42 1.19
CA LEU A 174 -7.28 -8.89 2.47
C LEU A 174 -8.68 -9.43 2.81
N PRO A 175 -8.88 -10.76 2.85
CA PRO A 175 -10.22 -11.35 2.99
C PRO A 175 -10.89 -11.01 4.33
N ASP A 176 -10.11 -10.61 5.34
CA ASP A 176 -10.63 -10.17 6.63
C ASP A 176 -11.42 -8.84 6.54
N LEU A 177 -11.14 -8.01 5.52
CA LEU A 177 -11.90 -6.80 5.25
C LEU A 177 -13.30 -7.10 4.70
N LEU A 178 -13.53 -8.25 4.07
CA LEU A 178 -14.86 -8.62 3.57
C LEU A 178 -15.83 -9.03 4.69
N GLU A 179 -15.32 -9.42 5.86
CA GLU A 179 -16.17 -9.83 6.98
C GLU A 179 -16.98 -8.65 7.53
N GLY A 180 -18.29 -8.68 7.27
CA GLY A 180 -19.25 -7.66 7.70
C GLY A 180 -19.31 -6.43 6.79
N LEU A 181 -18.70 -6.50 5.60
CA LEU A 181 -18.77 -5.47 4.58
C LEU A 181 -20.12 -5.55 3.86
N GLU A 182 -20.85 -4.44 3.86
CA GLU A 182 -21.94 -4.17 2.93
C GLU A 182 -21.50 -3.06 1.98
N SER A 183 -22.13 -2.98 0.81
CA SER A 183 -21.81 -1.98 -0.20
C SER A 183 -23.05 -1.41 -0.87
N ASP A 184 -22.94 -0.14 -1.25
CA ASP A 184 -23.97 0.64 -1.93
C ASP A 184 -23.32 1.39 -3.12
N PRO A 185 -22.98 0.66 -4.20
CA PRO A 185 -22.40 1.23 -5.40
C PRO A 185 -23.43 2.01 -6.22
N GLU A 186 -22.99 3.10 -6.82
CA GLU A 186 -23.76 3.96 -7.71
C GLU A 186 -22.90 4.37 -8.90
N ALA A 187 -23.51 4.90 -9.96
CA ALA A 187 -22.77 5.26 -11.17
C ALA A 187 -21.56 6.19 -10.90
N GLY A 188 -21.70 7.13 -9.96
CA GLY A 188 -20.67 8.11 -9.61
C GLY A 188 -19.94 7.88 -8.28
N SER A 189 -20.24 6.80 -7.54
CA SER A 189 -19.57 6.53 -6.27
C SER A 189 -19.61 5.07 -5.86
N TYR A 190 -18.63 4.66 -5.07
CA TYR A 190 -18.67 3.42 -4.30
C TYR A 190 -18.76 3.75 -2.81
N VAL A 191 -19.69 3.13 -2.10
CA VAL A 191 -19.80 3.27 -0.64
C VAL A 191 -19.72 1.90 0.00
N ALA A 192 -18.75 1.73 0.90
CA ALA A 192 -18.62 0.56 1.77
C ALA A 192 -19.13 0.88 3.16
N LEU A 193 -19.82 -0.07 3.79
CA LEU A 193 -20.46 0.06 5.09
C LEU A 193 -20.03 -1.07 6.01
N TYR A 194 -19.70 -0.73 7.25
CA TYR A 194 -19.52 -1.67 8.35
C TYR A 194 -20.32 -1.23 9.56
N GLU A 195 -20.74 -2.16 10.42
CA GLU A 195 -21.33 -1.82 11.73
C GLU A 195 -20.39 -0.89 12.53
N ASN A 196 -20.95 0.13 13.20
CA ASN A 196 -20.20 1.14 13.91
C ASN A 196 -19.56 0.63 15.22
N THR A 197 -18.37 0.03 15.08
CA THR A 197 -17.53 -0.45 16.18
C THR A 197 -16.09 0.01 15.99
N SER A 198 -15.29 0.07 17.06
CA SER A 198 -13.87 0.44 16.95
C SER A 198 -13.07 -0.51 16.04
N LYS A 199 -13.38 -1.82 16.07
CA LYS A 199 -12.77 -2.82 15.18
C LYS A 199 -13.09 -2.53 13.71
N ASN A 200 -14.34 -2.22 13.42
CA ASN A 200 -14.77 -1.95 12.04
C ASN A 200 -14.35 -0.56 11.54
N LEU A 201 -14.15 0.41 12.44
CA LEU A 201 -13.50 1.67 12.08
C LEU A 201 -12.06 1.43 11.60
N GLU A 202 -11.32 0.53 12.24
CA GLU A 202 -9.99 0.13 11.78
C GLU A 202 -10.04 -0.55 10.40
N LYS A 203 -11.00 -1.48 10.18
CA LYS A 203 -11.24 -2.08 8.87
C LYS A 203 -11.58 -1.04 7.80
N ALA A 204 -12.45 -0.08 8.11
CA ALA A 204 -12.84 0.98 7.19
C ALA A 204 -11.65 1.86 6.79
N ASN A 205 -10.77 2.20 7.74
CA ASN A 205 -9.53 2.92 7.42
C ASN A 205 -8.59 2.09 6.53
N ARG A 206 -8.38 0.81 6.86
CA ARG A 206 -7.56 -0.11 6.03
C ARG A 206 -8.13 -0.28 4.62
N LEU A 207 -9.45 -0.34 4.47
CA LEU A 207 -10.11 -0.37 3.16
C LEU A 207 -9.87 0.94 2.40
N ALA A 208 -10.04 2.09 3.05
CA ALA A 208 -9.77 3.39 2.43
C ALA A 208 -8.31 3.53 1.97
N ASP A 209 -7.35 3.10 2.80
CA ASP A 209 -5.93 3.05 2.44
C ASP A 209 -5.68 2.14 1.24
N SER A 210 -6.37 1.00 1.17
CA SER A 210 -6.27 0.06 0.04
C SER A 210 -6.81 0.66 -1.26
N ILE A 211 -7.97 1.33 -1.20
CA ILE A 211 -8.53 2.03 -2.38
C ILE A 211 -7.61 3.17 -2.80
N ALA A 212 -7.10 3.96 -1.85
CA ALA A 212 -6.15 5.03 -2.13
C ALA A 212 -4.92 4.48 -2.84
N TYR A 213 -4.37 3.35 -2.36
CA TYR A 213 -3.25 2.69 -3.00
C TYR A 213 -3.52 2.31 -4.45
N LEU A 214 -4.63 1.62 -4.73
CA LEU A 214 -4.99 1.19 -6.09
C LEU A 214 -5.14 2.37 -7.06
N VAL A 215 -5.60 3.51 -6.56
CA VAL A 215 -5.76 4.73 -7.37
C VAL A 215 -4.44 5.50 -7.52
N GLU A 216 -3.61 5.52 -6.49
CA GLU A 216 -2.35 6.28 -6.49
C GLU A 216 -1.21 5.54 -7.20
N ASP A 217 -1.16 4.21 -7.07
CA ASP A 217 -0.19 3.32 -7.72
C ASP A 217 -0.88 2.54 -8.85
N GLU A 218 -1.17 3.26 -9.94
CA GLU A 218 -1.97 2.80 -11.07
C GLU A 218 -1.41 1.55 -11.77
N GLU A 219 -0.10 1.27 -11.65
CA GLU A 219 0.58 0.21 -12.40
C GLU A 219 0.09 -1.18 -12.04
N ASP A 220 -0.05 -1.47 -10.74
CA ASP A 220 -0.57 -2.75 -10.26
C ASP A 220 -1.99 -3.01 -10.75
N LEU A 221 -2.83 -1.96 -10.69
CA LEU A 221 -4.22 -2.05 -11.14
C LEU A 221 -4.29 -2.24 -12.65
N CYS A 222 -3.46 -1.54 -13.42
CA CYS A 222 -3.36 -1.72 -14.87
C CYS A 222 -2.85 -3.12 -15.23
N GLN A 223 -1.89 -3.66 -14.49
CA GLN A 223 -1.38 -5.01 -14.71
C GLN A 223 -2.46 -6.04 -14.40
N LEU A 224 -3.13 -5.92 -13.25
CA LEU A 224 -4.27 -6.75 -12.89
C LEU A 224 -5.30 -6.74 -14.02
N VAL A 225 -5.75 -5.55 -14.47
CA VAL A 225 -6.73 -5.39 -15.55
C VAL A 225 -6.26 -5.97 -16.90
N ARG A 226 -4.95 -5.93 -17.21
CA ARG A 226 -4.37 -6.53 -18.44
C ARG A 226 -4.28 -8.04 -18.40
N GLU A 227 -4.01 -8.61 -17.22
CA GLU A 227 -3.81 -10.06 -17.04
C GLU A 227 -5.13 -10.84 -16.90
N TYR A 228 -6.29 -10.16 -17.02
CA TYR A 228 -7.61 -10.80 -17.15
C TYR A 228 -7.74 -11.57 -18.46
N GLY A 229 -7.27 -12.81 -18.39
CA GLY A 229 -7.43 -13.87 -19.37
C GLY A 229 -6.99 -15.25 -18.85
N GLU A 230 -6.20 -15.33 -17.77
CA GLU A 230 -5.58 -16.61 -17.36
C GLU A 230 -5.78 -17.03 -15.89
N THR A 231 -6.10 -16.13 -14.94
CA THR A 231 -6.02 -16.49 -13.49
C THR A 231 -7.09 -15.96 -12.54
N ILE A 232 -7.67 -14.78 -12.80
CA ILE A 232 -8.70 -14.15 -11.95
C ILE A 232 -9.82 -13.68 -12.88
N GLU A 233 -11.09 -13.94 -12.53
CA GLU A 233 -12.26 -13.52 -13.30
C GLU A 233 -13.00 -12.45 -12.48
N ILE A 234 -12.96 -11.18 -12.91
CA ILE A 234 -13.86 -10.15 -12.35
C ILE A 234 -15.22 -10.32 -13.03
N GLU A 235 -16.25 -10.56 -12.23
CA GLU A 235 -17.64 -10.48 -12.67
C GLU A 235 -18.03 -9.00 -12.81
N TRP A 236 -17.76 -8.41 -13.96
CA TRP A 236 -18.22 -7.06 -14.28
C TRP A 236 -19.75 -7.05 -14.40
N ASP A 237 -20.42 -6.25 -13.57
CA ASP A 237 -21.86 -5.95 -13.68
C ASP A 237 -22.16 -4.98 -14.83
#